data_AF-A0A6V7MFF1-F1
#
_entry.id   AF-A0A6V7MFF1-F1
#
_cell.length_a   1.000
_cell.length_b   1.000
_cell.length_c   1.000
_cell.angle_alpha   90.00
_cell.angle_beta   90.00
_cell.angle_gamma   90.00
#
_symmetry.space_group_name_H-M   'P 1'
#
loop_
_entity.id
_entity.type
_entity.pdbx_description
1 polymer ?
#
loop_
_entity_poly.entity_id
_entity_poly.type
_entity_poly.pdbx_seq_one_letter_code
_entity_poly.pdbx_strand_id
1 'polypeptide(L)'
;VHTAVQQTGFKRVKRGYRPLSVDNLVPPYDQKLIIAQARQDPTDPYFRFQWYLKNTGQNGGKPRLDLNVAAAWAQGVTGKNVTTAIMDD
;
A
#
# COMPACT_ATOMS: atom_id res chain seq x y z
N VAL A 1 -17.67 38.90 16.13
CA VAL A 1 -16.22 38.66 15.98
C VAL A 1 -16.01 37.16 16.07
N HIS A 2 -15.70 36.49 14.96
CA HIS A 2 -15.38 35.06 14.97
C HIS A 2 -13.90 34.90 15.34
N THR A 3 -13.62 34.21 16.43
CA THR A 3 -12.26 33.95 16.88
C THR A 3 -11.73 32.68 16.23
N ALA A 4 -10.46 32.70 15.83
CA ALA A 4 -9.73 31.52 15.39
C ALA A 4 -8.80 31.05 16.53
N VAL A 5 -8.74 29.75 16.78
CA VAL A 5 -7.87 29.14 17.79
C VAL A 5 -6.91 28.19 17.10
N GLN A 6 -5.60 28.36 17.34
CA GLN A 6 -4.58 27.48 16.82
C GLN A 6 -4.68 26.10 17.49
N GLN A 7 -4.87 25.04 16.70
CA GLN A 7 -4.82 23.68 17.19
C GLN A 7 -3.36 23.19 17.22
N THR A 8 -2.96 22.57 18.33
CA THR A 8 -1.66 21.92 18.44
C THR A 8 -1.67 20.62 17.63
N GLY A 9 -0.66 20.43 16.77
CA GLY A 9 -0.55 19.24 15.93
C GLY A 9 -0.41 17.96 16.76
N PHE A 10 -0.95 16.85 16.26
CA PHE A 10 -0.79 15.54 16.88
C PHE A 10 0.70 15.17 17.01
N LYS A 11 1.12 14.66 18.17
CA LYS A 11 2.47 14.11 18.34
C LYS A 11 2.67 12.98 17.34
N ARG A 12 3.72 13.09 16.52
CA ARG A 12 4.08 12.07 15.53
C ARG A 12 4.58 10.82 16.26
N VAL A 13 3.73 9.81 16.38
CA VAL A 13 4.10 8.49 16.91
C VAL A 13 4.37 7.55 15.74
N LYS A 14 5.59 7.01 15.65
CA LYS A 14 5.90 5.98 14.65
C LYS A 14 5.18 4.70 15.06
N ARG A 15 4.25 4.24 14.23
CA ARG A 15 3.69 2.88 14.35
C ARG A 15 4.87 1.91 14.24
N GLY A 16 5.20 1.21 15.33
CA GLY A 16 6.33 0.28 15.38
C GLY A 16 6.26 -0.78 14.28
N TYR A 17 7.35 -1.53 14.08
CA TYR A 17 7.35 -2.66 13.16
C TYR A 17 6.40 -3.74 13.68
N ARG A 18 5.31 -3.99 12.94
CA ARG A 18 4.43 -5.13 13.18
C ARG A 18 4.91 -6.27 12.29
N PRO A 19 5.41 -7.39 12.85
CA PRO A 19 5.81 -8.52 12.05
C PRO A 19 4.60 -9.06 11.28
N LEU A 20 4.83 -9.39 10.01
CA LEU A 20 3.83 -9.97 9.13
C LEU A 20 3.65 -11.45 9.49
N SER A 21 2.88 -11.74 10.53
CA SER A 21 2.45 -13.12 10.82
C SER A 21 1.26 -13.45 9.93
N VAL A 22 1.48 -14.34 8.97
CA VAL A 22 0.45 -14.89 8.06
C VAL A 22 -0.72 -15.52 8.83
N ASP A 23 -0.47 -15.96 10.07
CA ASP A 23 -1.42 -16.62 10.95
C ASP A 23 -2.50 -15.69 11.55
N ASN A 24 -2.27 -14.37 11.60
CA ASN A 24 -3.18 -13.42 12.28
C ASN A 24 -4.13 -12.66 11.34
N LEU A 25 -4.11 -12.96 10.03
CA LEU A 25 -4.78 -12.12 9.03
C LEU A 25 -5.98 -12.77 8.33
N VAL A 26 -6.16 -14.10 8.40
CA VAL A 26 -7.26 -14.79 7.71
C VAL A 26 -7.62 -16.11 8.43
N PRO A 27 -8.91 -16.44 8.64
CA PRO A 27 -9.32 -17.80 8.97
C PRO A 27 -8.78 -18.79 7.92
N PRO A 28 -8.27 -19.98 8.31
CA PRO A 28 -7.48 -20.86 7.42
C PRO A 28 -8.20 -21.34 6.15
N TYR A 29 -9.52 -21.17 6.05
CA TYR A 29 -10.30 -21.58 4.86
C TYR A 29 -10.24 -20.57 3.69
N ASP A 30 -10.05 -19.27 3.94
CA ASP A 30 -10.03 -18.22 2.89
C ASP A 30 -8.63 -17.92 2.32
N GLN A 31 -7.60 -18.53 2.90
CA GLN A 31 -6.21 -18.19 2.63
C GLN A 31 -5.77 -18.54 1.21
N LYS A 32 -6.29 -19.63 0.61
CA LYS A 32 -5.94 -20.03 -0.76
C LYS A 32 -6.51 -19.07 -1.83
N LEU A 33 -7.72 -18.54 -1.63
CA LEU A 33 -8.37 -17.62 -2.58
C LEU A 33 -7.74 -16.21 -2.51
N ILE A 34 -7.49 -15.72 -1.29
CA ILE A 34 -6.82 -14.42 -1.08
C ILE A 34 -5.39 -14.46 -1.62
N ILE A 35 -4.63 -15.53 -1.39
CA ILE A 35 -3.27 -15.67 -1.95
C ILE A 35 -3.30 -15.76 -3.48
N ALA A 36 -4.31 -16.37 -4.08
CA ALA A 36 -4.44 -16.46 -5.54
C ALA A 36 -4.75 -15.09 -6.17
N GLN A 37 -5.65 -14.30 -5.58
CA GLN A 37 -5.97 -12.94 -6.05
C GLN A 37 -4.84 -11.94 -5.76
N ALA A 38 -4.16 -12.07 -4.60
CA ALA A 38 -3.01 -11.25 -4.23
C ALA A 38 -1.79 -11.44 -5.15
N ARG A 39 -1.72 -12.56 -5.87
CA ARG A 39 -0.62 -12.89 -6.80
C ARG A 39 -0.86 -12.37 -8.22
N GLN A 40 -2.08 -11.96 -8.55
CA GLN A 40 -2.38 -11.46 -9.89
C GLN A 40 -2.03 -9.98 -9.95
N ASP A 41 -1.24 -9.62 -10.97
CA ASP A 41 -0.98 -8.21 -11.26
C ASP A 41 -2.28 -7.52 -11.69
N PRO A 42 -2.43 -6.22 -11.41
CA PRO A 42 -3.54 -5.43 -11.92
C PRO A 42 -3.67 -5.57 -13.45
N THR A 43 -4.91 -5.60 -13.92
CA THR A 43 -5.24 -5.76 -15.34
C THR A 43 -5.03 -4.48 -16.16
N ASP A 44 -4.51 -3.42 -15.55
CA ASP A 44 -4.21 -2.17 -16.24
C ASP A 44 -3.15 -2.40 -17.33
N PRO A 45 -3.41 -2.03 -18.61
CA PRO A 45 -2.49 -2.30 -19.72
C PRO A 45 -1.09 -1.71 -19.54
N TYR A 46 -0.97 -0.64 -18.75
CA TYR A 46 0.29 0.05 -18.49
C TYR A 46 0.95 -0.39 -17.19
N PHE A 47 0.34 -1.26 -16.38
CA PHE A 47 0.90 -1.71 -15.09
C PHE A 47 2.35 -2.22 -15.22
N ARG A 48 2.65 -2.97 -16.29
CA ARG A 48 3.99 -3.50 -16.57
C ARG A 48 5.09 -2.44 -16.69
N PHE A 49 4.72 -1.19 -16.95
CA PHE A 49 5.64 -0.06 -17.06
C PHE A 49 5.77 0.73 -15.74
N GLN A 50 4.87 0.52 -14.79
CA GLN A 50 4.86 1.21 -13.49
C GLN A 50 5.87 0.59 -12.52
N TRP A 51 7.16 0.78 -12.79
CA TRP A 51 8.26 0.16 -12.03
C TRP A 51 8.21 0.50 -10.53
N TYR A 52 7.71 1.68 -10.15
CA TYR A 52 7.61 2.09 -8.75
C TYR A 52 6.62 1.24 -7.94
N LEU A 53 5.67 0.55 -8.60
CA LEU A 53 4.75 -0.39 -7.95
C LEU A 53 5.31 -1.81 -7.92
N LYS A 54 5.88 -2.27 -9.05
CA LYS A 54 6.49 -3.60 -9.19
C LYS A 54 7.66 -3.54 -10.17
N ASN A 55 8.88 -3.67 -9.65
CA ASN A 55 10.10 -3.60 -10.45
C ASN A 55 10.64 -5.01 -10.75
N THR A 56 10.46 -5.47 -11.98
CA THR A 56 11.03 -6.73 -12.47
C THR A 56 12.37 -6.54 -13.22
N GLY A 57 12.88 -5.30 -13.29
CA GLY A 57 14.05 -4.96 -14.09
C GLY A 57 13.75 -4.66 -15.56
N GLN A 58 12.49 -4.35 -15.89
CA GLN A 58 11.96 -4.17 -17.26
C GLN A 58 12.81 -3.29 -18.20
N ASN A 59 13.59 -2.33 -17.68
CA ASN A 59 14.46 -1.44 -18.48
C ASN A 59 15.92 -1.43 -17.98
N GLY A 60 16.45 -2.58 -17.56
CA GLY A 60 17.81 -2.68 -17.02
C GLY A 60 17.99 -2.06 -15.63
N GLY A 61 16.87 -1.72 -14.97
CA GLY A 61 16.86 -1.28 -13.57
C GLY A 61 17.15 -2.44 -12.61
N LYS A 62 17.50 -2.10 -11.37
CA LYS A 62 17.70 -3.11 -10.31
C LYS A 62 16.36 -3.71 -9.87
N PRO A 63 16.13 -5.03 -10.06
CA PRO A 63 14.88 -5.66 -9.65
C PRO A 63 14.59 -5.47 -8.16
N ARG A 64 13.31 -5.45 -7.78
CA ARG A 64 12.81 -5.28 -6.40
C ARG A 64 13.14 -3.94 -5.73
N LEU A 65 13.77 -3.01 -6.44
CA LEU A 65 13.88 -1.63 -6.02
C LEU A 65 12.58 -0.90 -6.38
N ASP A 66 11.55 -1.15 -5.59
CA ASP A 66 10.19 -0.60 -5.72
C ASP A 66 9.58 -0.31 -4.34
N LEU A 67 8.32 0.15 -4.30
CA LEU A 67 7.61 0.46 -3.06
C LEU A 67 7.12 -0.79 -2.30
N ASN A 68 7.28 -2.00 -2.87
CA ASN A 68 6.82 -3.27 -2.30
C ASN A 68 5.32 -3.26 -1.89
N VAL A 69 4.47 -2.62 -2.69
CA VAL A 69 3.04 -2.42 -2.40
C VAL A 69 2.20 -3.69 -2.55
N ALA A 70 2.68 -4.68 -3.32
CA ALA A 70 1.97 -5.93 -3.55
C ALA A 70 1.62 -6.66 -2.25
N ALA A 71 2.51 -6.63 -1.24
CA ALA A 71 2.23 -7.22 0.07
C ALA A 71 1.10 -6.50 0.82
N ALA A 72 0.98 -5.18 0.69
CA ALA A 72 -0.11 -4.41 1.29
C ALA A 72 -1.44 -4.70 0.58
N TRP A 73 -1.43 -4.79 -0.76
CA TRP A 73 -2.61 -5.17 -1.54
C TRP A 73 -3.08 -6.59 -1.23
N ALA A 74 -2.14 -7.53 -1.01
CA ALA A 74 -2.44 -8.88 -0.56
C ALA A 74 -3.18 -8.92 0.79
N GLN A 75 -3.00 -7.89 1.63
CA GLN A 75 -3.71 -7.70 2.90
C GLN A 75 -5.03 -6.93 2.75
N GLY A 76 -5.44 -6.61 1.51
CA GLY A 76 -6.62 -5.79 1.24
C GLY A 76 -6.44 -4.30 1.58
N VAL A 77 -5.21 -3.84 1.83
CA VAL A 77 -4.94 -2.42 2.10
C VAL A 77 -4.89 -1.67 0.77
N THR A 78 -5.93 -0.88 0.49
CA THR A 78 -6.10 -0.17 -0.79
C THR A 78 -6.08 1.35 -0.68
N GLY A 79 -6.05 1.90 0.54
CA GLY A 79 -6.23 3.34 0.77
C GLY A 79 -7.70 3.79 0.85
N LYS A 80 -8.66 2.87 0.77
CA LYS A 80 -10.09 3.18 0.99
C LYS A 80 -10.29 3.86 2.36
N ASN A 81 -11.12 4.92 2.38
CA ASN A 81 -11.38 5.77 3.55
C ASN A 81 -10.19 6.60 4.05
N VAL A 82 -9.17 6.83 3.22
CA VAL A 82 -8.08 7.78 3.48
C VAL A 82 -8.29 9.03 2.63
N THR A 83 -8.27 10.21 3.24
CA THR A 83 -8.31 11.50 2.53
C THR A 83 -6.90 11.96 2.22
N THR A 84 -6.60 12.17 0.95
CA THR A 84 -5.34 12.75 0.47
C THR A 84 -5.65 14.04 -0.29
N ALA A 85 -5.11 15.16 0.17
CA ALA A 85 -5.22 16.45 -0.53
C ALA A 85 -3.99 16.62 -1.44
N ILE A 86 -4.23 17.00 -2.69
CA ILE A 86 -3.19 17.37 -3.67
C ILE A 86 -3.47 18.82 -4.04
N MET A 87 -2.57 19.72 -3.64
CA MET A 87 -2.61 21.13 -4.02
C MET A 87 -1.57 21.31 -5.12
N ASP A 88 -2.02 21.13 -6.35
CA ASP A 88 -1.26 21.30 -7.58
C ASP A 88 -1.93 22.39 -8.44
N ASP A 89 -1.40 22.66 -9.62
CA ASP A 89 -1.78 23.75 -10.55
C ASP A 89 -3.27 23.83 -10.97
#